data_AF-A0A5N5M290-F1
#
_entry.id   AF-A0A5N5M290-F1
#
_cell.length_a   1.000
_cell.length_b   1.000
_cell.length_c   1.000
_cell.angle_alpha   90.00
_cell.angle_beta   90.00
_cell.angle_gamma   90.00
#
_symmetry.space_group_name_H-M   'P 1'
#
loop_
_entity.id
_entity.type
_entity.pdbx_description
1 polymer ?
#
loop_
_entity_poly.entity_id
_entity_poly.type
_entity_poly.pdbx_seq_one_letter_code
_entity_poly.pdbx_strand_id
1 'polypeptide(L)'
;MARLLFACLLLLLLLFQTSNCYPCAPSSCGSQTISNPFRLNSDPLNCGNPLYTLHCEKNTSTVLYLDSRKYYVQAINYDNLTIRVVDAGVKKNECSSLPTFSLTYARLGNSRSAYGMFIITVRRLDYISYPYTWFQYKRTGPRWFPKYKPLPLSQMMIFINCANPVNSPLYLDTGACLNGGKYSNVSLSIHSYVNVGGMKASDLMEKCSLERMTLLPVKDYKNMPFKEIHSLLEYGFELSWHSSRCGSCEAICYIDDSNRTHCTGWQY
;
A
#
# COMPACT_ATOMS: atom_id res chain seq x y z
N MET A 1 48.40 -4.86 -25.21
CA MET A 1 47.44 -5.60 -24.35
C MET A 1 47.12 -4.87 -23.03
N ALA A 2 48.09 -4.31 -22.30
CA ALA A 2 47.84 -3.62 -21.02
C ALA A 2 46.90 -2.40 -21.09
N ARG A 3 46.92 -1.61 -22.17
CA ARG A 3 46.03 -0.43 -22.35
C ARG A 3 44.55 -0.80 -22.53
N LEU A 4 44.28 -1.92 -23.18
CA LEU A 4 42.91 -2.45 -23.37
C LEU A 4 42.35 -3.01 -22.05
N LEU A 5 43.21 -3.65 -21.23
CA LEU A 5 42.83 -4.11 -19.89
C LEU A 5 42.51 -2.94 -18.96
N PHE A 6 43.29 -1.85 -18.99
CA PHE A 6 43.02 -0.66 -18.18
C PHE A 6 41.73 0.06 -18.61
N ALA A 7 41.47 0.16 -19.92
CA ALA A 7 40.23 0.72 -20.46
C ALA A 7 39.02 -0.14 -20.09
N CYS A 8 39.15 -1.47 -20.14
CA CYS A 8 38.10 -2.40 -19.72
C CYS A 8 37.87 -2.35 -18.20
N LEU A 9 38.92 -2.18 -17.39
CA LEU A 9 38.83 -2.00 -15.94
C LEU A 9 38.15 -0.67 -15.58
N LEU A 10 38.46 0.42 -16.31
CA LEU A 10 37.79 1.71 -16.17
C LEU A 10 36.33 1.67 -16.62
N LEU A 11 36.01 0.96 -17.71
CA LEU A 11 34.63 0.70 -18.14
C LEU A 11 33.88 -0.17 -17.14
N LEU A 12 34.52 -1.19 -16.57
CA LEU A 12 33.98 -1.98 -15.47
C LEU A 12 33.77 -1.12 -14.23
N LEU A 13 34.71 -0.24 -13.85
CA LEU A 13 34.57 0.71 -12.74
C LEU A 13 33.46 1.74 -13.00
N LEU A 14 33.25 2.17 -14.25
CA LEU A 14 32.13 3.02 -14.67
C LEU A 14 30.79 2.26 -14.66
N LEU A 15 30.78 0.97 -15.01
CA LEU A 15 29.62 0.07 -14.89
C LEU A 15 29.35 -0.33 -13.43
N PHE A 16 30.37 -0.26 -12.56
CA PHE A 16 30.33 -0.37 -11.11
C PHE A 16 30.14 0.99 -10.42
N GLN A 17 29.70 2.02 -11.13
CA GLN A 17 28.97 3.10 -10.46
C GLN A 17 27.69 2.48 -9.94
N THR A 18 27.77 2.02 -8.70
CA THR A 18 26.64 1.74 -7.83
C THR A 18 25.59 2.80 -8.07
N SER A 19 24.34 2.37 -8.22
CA SER A 19 23.15 3.23 -8.34
C SER A 19 23.08 4.21 -7.17
N ASN A 20 23.85 5.28 -7.24
CA ASN A 20 23.90 6.33 -6.26
C ASN A 20 22.65 7.17 -6.52
N CYS A 21 21.52 6.76 -5.92
CA CYS A 21 20.35 7.63 -5.81
C CYS A 21 20.81 8.88 -5.07
N TYR A 22 21.01 9.99 -5.79
CA TYR A 22 21.36 11.24 -5.15
C TYR A 22 20.13 11.75 -4.41
N PRO A 23 20.29 12.21 -3.15
CA PRO A 23 19.19 12.82 -2.42
C PRO A 23 18.66 14.01 -3.23
N CYS A 24 17.35 14.05 -3.44
CA CYS A 24 16.71 15.20 -4.06
C CYS A 24 16.68 16.38 -3.10
N ALA A 25 16.87 17.57 -3.65
CA ALA A 25 16.47 18.79 -2.95
C ALA A 25 14.97 18.67 -2.62
N PRO A 26 14.54 18.93 -1.38
CA PRO A 26 13.13 18.88 -1.02
C PRO A 26 12.31 19.80 -1.93
N SER A 27 11.18 19.29 -2.41
CA SER A 27 10.23 20.01 -3.27
C SER A 27 8.84 19.95 -2.67
N SER A 28 7.84 20.54 -3.33
CA SER A 28 6.48 20.58 -2.82
C SER A 28 5.47 20.43 -3.95
N CYS A 29 4.35 19.76 -3.66
CA CYS A 29 3.19 19.68 -4.54
C CYS A 29 1.92 19.74 -3.69
N GLY A 30 1.04 20.71 -3.96
CA GLY A 30 -0.11 20.98 -3.10
C GLY A 30 0.32 21.21 -1.66
N SER A 31 -0.27 20.46 -0.72
CA SER A 31 0.07 20.51 0.70
C SER A 31 1.20 19.57 1.13
N GLN A 32 1.81 18.82 0.19
CA GLN A 32 2.81 17.80 0.52
C GLN A 32 4.23 18.30 0.28
N THR A 33 5.08 18.17 1.29
CA THR A 33 6.54 18.32 1.15
C THR A 33 7.14 16.99 0.69
N ILE A 34 7.80 17.00 -0.46
CA ILE A 34 8.40 15.82 -1.08
C ILE A 34 9.90 15.84 -0.83
N SER A 35 10.41 14.79 -0.20
CA SER A 35 11.83 14.60 0.07
C SER A 35 12.17 13.12 0.00
N ASN A 36 13.46 12.79 0.06
CA ASN A 36 13.95 11.42 -0.04
C ASN A 36 13.21 10.47 0.96
N PRO A 37 12.72 9.30 0.51
CA PRO A 37 13.00 8.59 -0.75
C PRO A 37 12.14 9.03 -1.94
N PHE A 38 11.09 9.82 -1.70
CA PHE A 38 10.16 10.22 -2.73
C PHE A 38 10.83 11.18 -3.72
N ARG A 39 10.36 11.09 -4.95
CA ARG A 39 10.69 12.02 -6.03
C ARG A 39 9.43 12.38 -6.79
N LEU A 40 9.40 13.54 -7.41
CA LEU A 40 8.42 13.86 -8.43
C LEU A 40 8.84 13.26 -9.77
N ASN A 41 7.85 12.97 -10.62
CA ASN A 41 8.08 12.52 -11.98
C ASN A 41 8.79 13.58 -12.85
N SER A 42 8.75 14.85 -12.44
CA SER A 42 9.49 15.96 -13.05
C SER A 42 10.93 16.10 -12.56
N ASP A 43 11.32 15.40 -11.49
CA ASP A 43 12.67 15.50 -10.94
C ASP A 43 13.70 14.86 -11.90
N PRO A 44 14.97 15.31 -11.90
CA PRO A 44 16.03 14.72 -12.71
C PRO A 44 16.16 13.20 -12.52
N LEU A 45 16.53 12.46 -13.57
CA LEU A 45 16.59 11.00 -13.51
C LEU A 45 17.54 10.45 -12.43
N ASN A 46 18.62 11.17 -12.12
CA ASN A 46 19.62 10.83 -11.11
C ASN A 46 19.19 11.15 -9.65
N CYS A 47 17.97 11.64 -9.46
CA CYS A 47 17.46 12.15 -8.19
C CYS A 47 16.44 11.20 -7.57
N GLY A 48 16.61 10.84 -6.29
CA GLY A 48 15.62 10.05 -5.54
C GLY A 48 15.42 8.64 -6.07
N ASN A 49 14.51 7.89 -5.46
CA ASN A 49 14.28 6.48 -5.81
C ASN A 49 13.08 6.34 -6.76
N PRO A 50 13.26 5.80 -7.99
CA PRO A 50 12.18 5.59 -8.96
C PRO A 50 11.00 4.76 -8.44
N LEU A 51 11.23 3.85 -7.48
CA LEU A 51 10.15 3.04 -6.87
C LEU A 51 9.19 3.88 -6.01
N TYR A 52 9.59 5.08 -5.60
CA TYR A 52 8.82 6.03 -4.78
C TYR A 52 8.45 7.29 -5.58
N THR A 53 8.22 7.14 -6.88
CA THR A 53 7.81 8.25 -7.74
C THR A 53 6.38 8.68 -7.41
N LEU A 54 6.21 9.98 -7.17
CA LEU A 54 4.94 10.68 -7.03
C LEU A 54 4.72 11.58 -8.23
N HIS A 55 3.45 11.88 -8.52
CA HIS A 55 3.06 12.79 -9.59
C HIS A 55 2.42 14.04 -9.00
N CYS A 56 2.60 15.17 -9.68
CA CYS A 56 1.97 16.42 -9.29
C CYS A 56 0.98 16.88 -10.36
N GLU A 57 -0.30 16.91 -10.01
CA GLU A 57 -1.35 17.41 -10.89
C GLU A 57 -1.66 18.87 -10.58
N LYS A 58 -1.49 19.72 -11.59
CA LYS A 58 -1.81 21.16 -11.56
C LYS A 58 -1.22 21.90 -10.36
N ASN A 59 -0.10 21.43 -9.81
CA ASN A 59 0.54 21.95 -8.59
C ASN A 59 -0.32 21.90 -7.31
N THR A 60 -1.51 21.30 -7.35
CA THR A 60 -2.45 21.26 -6.22
C THR A 60 -2.59 19.88 -5.60
N SER A 61 -2.31 18.82 -6.35
CA SER A 61 -2.63 17.46 -5.94
C SER A 61 -1.48 16.50 -6.19
N THR A 62 -0.92 15.97 -5.10
CA THR A 62 0.07 14.90 -5.15
C THR A 62 -0.63 13.56 -5.36
N VAL A 63 -0.14 12.80 -6.33
CA VAL A 63 -0.75 11.56 -6.80
C VAL A 63 0.25 10.42 -6.65
N LEU A 64 -0.22 9.31 -6.09
CA LEU A 64 0.47 8.04 -6.05
C LEU A 64 -0.24 7.07 -6.99
N TYR A 65 0.52 6.37 -7.82
CA TYR A 65 0.00 5.25 -8.60
C TYR A 65 0.37 3.92 -7.94
N LEU A 66 -0.65 3.14 -7.57
CA LEU A 66 -0.48 1.76 -7.10
C LEU A 66 -1.14 0.84 -8.12
N ASP A 67 -0.37 -0.06 -8.74
CA ASP A 67 -0.86 -0.97 -9.79
C ASP A 67 -1.60 -0.23 -10.92
N SER A 68 -1.02 0.88 -11.39
CA SER A 68 -1.61 1.79 -12.39
C SER A 68 -2.95 2.43 -11.97
N ARG A 69 -3.30 2.39 -10.68
CA ARG A 69 -4.49 3.05 -10.12
C ARG A 69 -4.12 4.31 -9.39
N LYS A 70 -4.95 5.33 -9.55
CA LYS A 70 -4.70 6.67 -9.06
C LYS A 70 -5.20 6.84 -7.64
N TYR A 71 -4.32 7.29 -6.75
CA TYR A 71 -4.64 7.67 -5.38
C TYR A 71 -4.13 9.08 -5.11
N TYR A 72 -4.92 9.86 -4.36
CA TYR A 72 -4.47 11.17 -3.89
C TYR A 72 -3.74 11.02 -2.56
N VAL A 73 -2.54 11.59 -2.47
CA VAL A 73 -1.75 11.60 -1.25
C VAL A 73 -2.30 12.65 -0.29
N GLN A 74 -2.71 12.22 0.89
CA GLN A 74 -3.28 13.06 1.93
C GLN A 74 -2.22 13.50 2.96
N ALA A 75 -1.25 12.64 3.25
CA ALA A 75 -0.14 12.95 4.13
C ALA A 75 1.06 12.02 3.87
N ILE A 76 2.27 12.55 4.03
CA ILE A 76 3.50 11.77 4.10
C ILE A 76 4.13 12.00 5.48
N ASN A 77 4.37 10.91 6.22
CA ASN A 77 5.02 10.97 7.52
C ASN A 77 6.43 10.35 7.42
N TYR A 78 7.46 11.19 7.54
CA TYR A 78 8.87 10.80 7.43
C TYR A 78 9.45 10.20 8.71
N ASP A 79 8.80 10.40 9.85
CA ASP A 79 9.21 9.85 11.14
C ASP A 79 8.72 8.40 11.28
N ASN A 80 7.45 8.17 10.98
CA ASN A 80 6.82 6.85 11.06
C ASN A 80 6.94 6.04 9.76
N LEU A 81 7.46 6.65 8.70
CA LEU A 81 7.66 6.02 7.39
C LEU A 81 6.36 5.50 6.79
N THR A 82 5.30 6.32 6.91
CA THR A 82 3.96 6.04 6.36
C THR A 82 3.54 7.09 5.33
N ILE A 83 2.67 6.68 4.41
CA ILE A 83 2.00 7.53 3.45
C ILE A 83 0.51 7.23 3.52
N ARG A 84 -0.31 8.28 3.72
CA ARG A 84 -1.77 8.16 3.74
C ARG A 84 -2.33 8.57 2.40
N VAL A 85 -3.16 7.71 1.82
CA VAL A 85 -3.74 7.91 0.49
C VAL A 85 -5.24 7.65 0.48
N VAL A 86 -5.95 8.30 -0.44
CA VAL A 86 -7.37 8.06 -0.72
C VAL A 86 -7.54 7.67 -2.18
N ASP A 87 -8.40 6.68 -2.45
CA ASP A 87 -8.74 6.27 -3.82
C ASP A 87 -9.40 7.43 -4.57
N ALA A 88 -8.99 7.69 -5.80
CA ALA A 88 -9.52 8.82 -6.58
C ALA A 88 -11.02 8.72 -6.90
N GLY A 89 -11.63 7.54 -6.74
CA GLY A 89 -13.07 7.31 -6.87
C GLY A 89 -13.90 7.72 -5.65
N VAL A 90 -13.28 7.82 -4.48
CA VAL A 90 -13.95 8.25 -3.25
C VAL A 90 -13.99 9.78 -3.23
N LYS A 91 -15.20 10.33 -3.22
CA LYS A 91 -15.46 11.76 -3.27
C LYS A 91 -15.98 12.25 -1.94
N LYS A 92 -15.50 13.42 -1.56
CA LYS A 92 -15.83 14.07 -0.29
C LYS A 92 -17.34 14.36 -0.21
N ASN A 93 -17.97 14.00 0.90
CA ASN A 93 -19.40 14.19 1.17
C ASN A 93 -20.36 13.46 0.21
N GLU A 94 -19.88 12.49 -0.58
CA GLU A 94 -20.70 11.69 -1.48
C GLU A 94 -20.70 10.23 -1.00
N CYS A 95 -21.65 9.83 -0.13
CA CYS A 95 -21.61 8.51 0.51
C CYS A 95 -21.82 7.32 -0.43
N SER A 96 -22.27 7.57 -1.66
CA SER A 96 -22.38 6.58 -2.73
C SER A 96 -21.10 6.44 -3.56
N SER A 97 -20.09 7.29 -3.32
CA SER A 97 -18.81 7.23 -4.03
C SER A 97 -17.96 6.09 -3.50
N LEU A 98 -17.48 5.24 -4.40
CA LEU A 98 -16.75 4.02 -4.05
C LEU A 98 -15.35 4.03 -4.66
N PRO A 99 -14.38 3.32 -4.04
CA PRO A 99 -13.09 3.08 -4.65
C PRO A 99 -13.25 2.56 -6.07
N THR A 100 -12.54 3.15 -7.02
CA THR A 100 -12.71 2.86 -8.46
C THR A 100 -12.28 1.44 -8.83
N PHE A 101 -11.33 0.87 -8.07
CA PHE A 101 -10.78 -0.45 -8.34
C PHE A 101 -10.62 -1.27 -7.06
N SER A 102 -10.57 -2.59 -7.22
CA SER A 102 -10.31 -3.50 -6.12
C SER A 102 -8.82 -3.48 -5.76
N LEU A 103 -8.49 -3.20 -4.51
CA LEU A 103 -7.16 -3.26 -3.93
C LEU A 103 -7.09 -4.40 -2.92
N THR A 104 -6.11 -5.30 -3.09
CA THR A 104 -5.90 -6.44 -2.19
C THR A 104 -4.52 -6.38 -1.55
N TYR A 105 -4.34 -7.04 -0.41
CA TYR A 105 -3.02 -7.15 0.21
C TYR A 105 -1.97 -7.75 -0.72
N ALA A 106 -2.34 -8.70 -1.58
CA ALA A 106 -1.43 -9.30 -2.54
C ALA A 106 -0.85 -8.28 -3.54
N ARG A 107 -1.64 -7.26 -3.92
CA ARG A 107 -1.20 -6.16 -4.80
C ARG A 107 -0.27 -5.16 -4.11
N LEU A 108 -0.22 -5.17 -2.77
CA LEU A 108 0.57 -4.29 -1.91
C LEU A 108 1.73 -5.02 -1.23
N GLY A 109 2.11 -6.21 -1.71
CA GLY A 109 3.15 -7.02 -1.08
C GLY A 109 2.58 -8.18 -0.28
N ASN A 110 2.95 -9.38 -0.72
CA ASN A 110 2.44 -10.63 -0.21
C ASN A 110 2.90 -10.89 1.24
N SER A 111 1.96 -10.94 2.19
CA SER A 111 2.20 -11.47 3.55
C SER A 111 2.60 -12.96 3.56
N ARG A 112 2.55 -13.67 2.42
CA ARG A 112 3.03 -15.05 2.28
C ARG A 112 4.45 -15.21 1.75
N SER A 113 5.15 -14.12 1.39
CA SER A 113 6.51 -14.20 0.81
C SER A 113 7.65 -13.93 1.80
N ALA A 114 7.40 -14.00 3.11
CA ALA A 114 8.50 -14.19 4.07
C ALA A 114 9.08 -15.63 3.99
N TYR A 115 8.33 -16.60 3.44
CA TYR A 115 8.82 -17.94 3.11
C TYR A 115 9.31 -18.10 1.67
N GLY A 116 9.11 -17.09 0.80
CA GLY A 116 9.69 -17.03 -0.54
C GLY A 116 11.13 -16.51 -0.55
N MET A 117 11.72 -16.28 0.62
CA MET A 117 13.10 -15.77 0.81
C MET A 117 14.19 -16.84 0.57
N PHE A 118 13.86 -18.03 0.05
CA PHE A 118 14.82 -19.12 -0.09
C PHE A 118 15.22 -19.53 -1.51
N ILE A 119 14.88 -18.75 -2.55
CA ILE A 119 15.49 -18.95 -3.87
C ILE A 119 15.73 -17.60 -4.54
N ILE A 120 16.90 -16.98 -4.31
CA ILE A 120 17.72 -16.42 -5.40
C ILE A 120 19.19 -16.64 -5.05
N THR A 121 19.63 -17.88 -5.16
CA THR A 121 20.94 -18.13 -5.76
C THR A 121 20.73 -18.19 -7.27
N VAL A 122 21.42 -17.30 -7.98
CA VAL A 122 21.74 -17.33 -9.41
C VAL A 122 20.59 -17.10 -10.41
N ARG A 123 20.74 -15.97 -11.14
CA ARG A 123 20.13 -15.54 -12.42
C ARG A 123 19.02 -14.47 -12.32
N ARG A 124 19.30 -13.34 -12.98
CA ARG A 124 18.40 -12.20 -13.25
C ARG A 124 16.99 -12.67 -13.58
N LEU A 125 15.98 -12.31 -12.78
CA LEU A 125 14.55 -12.23 -13.10
C LEU A 125 13.84 -11.40 -12.01
N ASP A 126 13.40 -10.19 -12.37
CA ASP A 126 12.33 -9.34 -11.80
C ASP A 126 12.08 -9.33 -10.27
N TYR A 127 12.92 -8.59 -9.53
CA TYR A 127 12.68 -8.32 -8.11
C TYR A 127 11.64 -7.19 -7.94
N ILE A 128 10.35 -7.52 -7.98
CA ILE A 128 9.31 -6.58 -7.55
C ILE A 128 9.36 -6.51 -6.01
N SER A 129 10.25 -5.66 -5.51
CA SER A 129 10.10 -5.10 -4.17
C SER A 129 8.84 -4.24 -4.20
N TYR A 130 7.78 -4.66 -3.51
CA TYR A 130 6.59 -3.84 -3.34
C TYR A 130 7.00 -2.63 -2.49
N PRO A 131 7.08 -1.41 -3.07
CA PRO A 131 7.66 -0.26 -2.37
C PRO A 131 6.80 0.17 -1.17
N TYR A 132 5.53 -0.22 -1.19
CA TYR A 132 4.55 0.05 -0.16
C TYR A 132 3.99 -1.25 0.41
N THR A 133 3.79 -1.31 1.73
CA THR A 133 3.11 -2.41 2.43
C THR A 133 2.00 -1.89 3.32
N TRP A 134 0.96 -2.69 3.59
CA TRP A 134 -0.17 -2.30 4.45
C TRP A 134 0.11 -2.45 5.96
N PHE A 135 1.31 -2.89 6.33
CA PHE A 135 1.75 -3.16 7.69
C PHE A 135 3.26 -2.87 7.83
N GLN A 136 3.73 -2.77 9.08
CA GLN A 136 5.14 -2.72 9.47
C GLN A 136 5.48 -3.92 10.35
N TYR A 137 6.75 -4.33 10.45
CA TYR A 137 7.14 -5.34 11.44
C TYR A 137 7.57 -4.68 12.74
N LYS A 138 7.06 -5.15 13.88
CA LYS A 138 7.55 -4.77 15.21
C LYS A 138 8.29 -5.93 15.86
N ARG A 139 9.45 -5.67 16.47
CA ARG A 139 10.16 -6.67 17.26
C ARG A 139 9.47 -6.83 18.63
N THR A 140 9.06 -8.05 18.97
CA THR A 140 8.37 -8.35 20.24
C THR A 140 9.02 -9.49 21.03
N GLY A 141 10.15 -10.03 20.57
CA GLY A 141 10.89 -11.11 21.23
C GLY A 141 12.12 -10.62 21.99
N PRO A 142 12.68 -11.45 22.89
CA PRO A 142 13.92 -11.12 23.60
C PRO A 142 15.09 -10.94 22.63
N ARG A 143 16.12 -10.20 23.04
CA ARG A 143 17.26 -9.81 22.18
C ARG A 143 17.92 -10.99 21.46
N TRP A 144 18.06 -12.13 22.13
CA TRP A 144 18.72 -13.34 21.62
C TRP A 144 17.81 -14.22 20.75
N PHE A 145 16.48 -14.07 20.87
CA PHE A 145 15.49 -14.76 20.05
C PHE A 145 14.45 -13.75 19.56
N PRO A 146 14.84 -12.85 18.64
CA PRO A 146 13.95 -11.80 18.19
C PRO A 146 12.74 -12.43 17.47
N LYS A 147 11.55 -11.99 17.86
CA LYS A 147 10.31 -12.30 17.16
C LYS A 147 9.82 -11.02 16.49
N TYR A 148 9.30 -11.15 15.27
CA TYR A 148 8.75 -10.04 14.50
C TYR A 148 7.27 -10.27 14.29
N LYS A 149 6.45 -9.28 14.65
CA LYS A 149 5.01 -9.32 14.47
C LYS A 149 4.58 -8.22 13.49
N PRO A 150 3.72 -8.54 12.51
CA PRO A 150 3.06 -7.53 11.70
C PRO A 150 2.22 -6.59 12.58
N LEU A 151 2.47 -5.30 12.45
CA LEU A 151 1.68 -4.20 12.98
C LEU A 151 0.88 -3.61 11.80
N PRO A 152 -0.43 -3.87 11.72
CA PRO A 152 -1.24 -3.38 10.62
C PRO A 152 -1.35 -1.85 10.68
N LEU A 153 -1.19 -1.19 9.53
CA LEU A 153 -1.48 0.23 9.35
C LEU A 153 -2.85 0.45 8.71
N SER A 154 -3.24 -0.53 7.89
CA SER A 154 -4.53 -0.59 7.23
C SER A 154 -5.18 -1.95 7.41
N GLN A 155 -6.49 -1.98 7.22
CA GLN A 155 -7.30 -3.19 7.31
C GLN A 155 -8.23 -3.30 6.09
N MET A 156 -8.50 -4.53 5.70
CA MET A 156 -9.28 -4.80 4.50
C MET A 156 -10.77 -4.58 4.72
N MET A 157 -11.41 -4.01 3.71
CA MET A 157 -12.86 -3.96 3.60
C MET A 157 -13.28 -4.54 2.25
N ILE A 158 -14.40 -5.24 2.25
CA ILE A 158 -14.95 -5.92 1.09
C ILE A 158 -16.39 -5.44 0.87
N PHE A 159 -16.69 -4.97 -0.33
CA PHE A 159 -18.04 -4.68 -0.80
C PHE A 159 -18.68 -5.96 -1.36
N ILE A 160 -19.92 -6.21 -0.99
CA ILE A 160 -20.63 -7.45 -1.29
C ILE A 160 -22.01 -7.10 -1.82
N ASN A 161 -22.39 -7.67 -2.95
CA ASN A 161 -23.73 -7.57 -3.48
C ASN A 161 -24.42 -8.92 -3.39
N CYS A 162 -25.66 -8.94 -2.91
CA CYS A 162 -26.47 -10.13 -2.79
C CYS A 162 -27.81 -9.95 -3.49
N ALA A 163 -28.32 -11.04 -4.07
CA ALA A 163 -29.67 -11.06 -4.63
C ALA A 163 -30.77 -11.03 -3.55
N ASN A 164 -30.47 -11.58 -2.37
CA ASN A 164 -31.41 -11.66 -1.25
C ASN A 164 -30.88 -10.88 -0.03
N PRO A 165 -31.77 -10.43 0.88
CA PRO A 165 -31.37 -9.92 2.18
C PRO A 165 -30.57 -10.97 2.98
N VAL A 166 -29.51 -10.54 3.65
CA VAL A 166 -28.67 -11.39 4.49
C VAL A 166 -28.80 -10.97 5.94
N ASN A 167 -29.10 -11.92 6.82
CA ASN A 167 -29.15 -11.70 8.26
C ASN A 167 -27.91 -12.31 8.92
N SER A 168 -26.79 -11.57 8.92
CA SER A 168 -25.53 -12.00 9.52
C SER A 168 -24.74 -10.80 10.02
N PRO A 169 -24.08 -10.90 11.20
CA PRO A 169 -23.24 -9.82 11.73
C PRO A 169 -22.00 -9.52 10.86
N LEU A 170 -21.65 -10.40 9.91
CA LEU A 170 -20.55 -10.18 8.97
C LEU A 170 -20.90 -9.25 7.81
N TYR A 171 -22.20 -8.97 7.62
CA TYR A 171 -22.74 -8.20 6.49
C TYR A 171 -23.35 -6.92 7.03
N LEU A 172 -22.56 -5.84 7.03
CA LEU A 172 -23.07 -4.52 7.41
C LEU A 172 -23.83 -3.91 6.24
N ASP A 173 -25.12 -3.63 6.45
CA ASP A 173 -25.96 -2.97 5.45
C ASP A 173 -25.45 -1.56 5.15
N THR A 174 -25.39 -1.22 3.87
CA THR A 174 -24.87 0.06 3.39
C THR A 174 -25.94 1.17 3.36
N GLY A 175 -27.18 0.85 3.70
CA GLY A 175 -28.31 1.77 3.77
C GLY A 175 -28.56 2.47 2.45
N ALA A 176 -29.19 3.65 2.53
CA ALA A 176 -29.51 4.47 1.37
C ALA A 176 -28.28 4.98 0.58
N CYS A 177 -27.06 4.78 1.08
CA CYS A 177 -25.86 5.20 0.36
C CYS A 177 -25.61 4.37 -0.90
N LEU A 178 -25.90 3.06 -0.87
CA LEU A 178 -25.72 2.16 -2.02
C LEU A 178 -26.99 1.35 -2.35
N ASN A 179 -27.87 1.12 -1.37
CA ASN A 179 -29.14 0.46 -1.62
C ASN A 179 -30.07 1.42 -2.39
N GLY A 180 -30.46 1.06 -3.62
CA GLY A 180 -31.34 1.86 -4.47
C GLY A 180 -30.83 2.09 -5.91
N GLY A 181 -29.62 1.65 -6.24
CA GLY A 181 -29.12 1.65 -7.61
C GLY A 181 -29.90 0.68 -8.49
N LYS A 182 -30.87 1.17 -9.27
CA LYS A 182 -31.53 0.38 -10.32
C LYS A 182 -30.55 0.15 -11.46
N TYR A 183 -30.00 -1.05 -11.58
CA TYR A 183 -29.33 -1.43 -12.83
C TYR A 183 -30.35 -1.50 -13.96
N SER A 184 -29.95 -0.96 -15.11
CA SER A 184 -30.76 -0.81 -16.32
C SER A 184 -31.60 -2.05 -16.64
N ASN A 185 -32.88 -1.83 -16.96
CA ASN A 185 -33.85 -2.79 -17.49
C ASN A 185 -34.23 -4.02 -16.65
N VAL A 186 -33.79 -4.15 -15.39
CA VAL A 186 -34.22 -5.29 -14.54
C VAL A 186 -34.73 -4.80 -13.18
N SER A 187 -35.93 -5.25 -12.81
CA SER A 187 -36.57 -5.01 -11.50
C SER A 187 -35.93 -5.82 -10.35
N LEU A 188 -34.60 -5.95 -10.32
CA LEU A 188 -33.89 -6.66 -9.26
C LEU A 188 -33.35 -5.66 -8.24
N SER A 189 -33.82 -5.74 -7.00
CA SER A 189 -33.21 -5.05 -5.86
C SER A 189 -31.93 -5.77 -5.46
N ILE A 190 -30.78 -5.14 -5.69
CA ILE A 190 -29.50 -5.63 -5.18
C ILE A 190 -29.33 -5.13 -3.75
N HIS A 191 -29.01 -6.04 -2.83
CA HIS A 191 -28.70 -5.72 -1.45
C HIS A 191 -27.19 -5.57 -1.30
N SER A 192 -26.75 -4.37 -0.92
CA SER A 192 -25.34 -4.00 -0.84
C SER A 192 -24.86 -4.00 0.62
N TYR A 193 -23.79 -4.73 0.88
CA TYR A 193 -23.18 -4.88 2.20
C TYR A 193 -21.69 -4.57 2.16
N VAL A 194 -21.13 -4.30 3.33
CA VAL A 194 -19.68 -4.33 3.55
C VAL A 194 -19.30 -5.29 4.65
N ASN A 195 -18.13 -5.89 4.49
CA ASN A 195 -17.44 -6.64 5.52
C ASN A 195 -16.10 -5.96 5.81
N VAL A 196 -15.82 -5.71 7.08
CA VAL A 196 -14.59 -5.07 7.54
C VAL A 196 -13.77 -6.07 8.35
N GLY A 197 -12.47 -6.16 8.08
CA GLY A 197 -11.56 -7.13 8.71
C GLY A 197 -11.32 -8.39 7.88
N GLY A 198 -12.02 -8.54 6.76
CA GLY A 198 -11.91 -9.66 5.85
C GLY A 198 -12.85 -10.82 6.21
N MET A 199 -13.16 -11.63 5.20
CA MET A 199 -14.12 -12.73 5.29
C MET A 199 -13.49 -14.01 4.73
N LYS A 200 -13.87 -15.18 5.27
CA LYS A 200 -13.48 -16.46 4.67
C LYS A 200 -14.38 -16.76 3.49
N ALA A 201 -13.87 -17.53 2.52
CA ALA A 201 -14.69 -17.97 1.39
C ALA A 201 -15.96 -18.73 1.83
N SER A 202 -15.90 -19.46 2.94
CA SER A 202 -17.04 -20.15 3.55
C SER A 202 -18.12 -19.23 4.13
N ASP A 203 -17.76 -17.98 4.44
CA ASP A 203 -18.67 -17.00 5.04
C ASP A 203 -19.46 -16.22 3.97
N LEU A 204 -19.12 -16.41 2.68
CA LEU A 204 -19.83 -15.81 1.57
C LEU A 204 -21.16 -16.55 1.36
N MET A 205 -22.27 -15.84 1.54
CA MET A 205 -23.61 -16.40 1.41
C MET A 205 -23.94 -16.74 -0.05
N GLU A 206 -24.80 -17.73 -0.25
CA GLU A 206 -25.28 -18.07 -1.59
C GLU A 206 -25.93 -16.87 -2.29
N LYS A 207 -25.71 -16.76 -3.60
CA LYS A 207 -26.17 -15.63 -4.43
C LYS A 207 -25.64 -14.26 -3.98
N CYS A 208 -24.52 -14.24 -3.28
CA CYS A 208 -23.71 -13.05 -3.05
C CYS A 208 -22.44 -13.10 -3.89
N SER A 209 -21.92 -11.92 -4.22
CA SER A 209 -20.69 -11.74 -5.00
C SER A 209 -19.85 -10.64 -4.37
N LEU A 210 -18.52 -10.81 -4.45
CA LEU A 210 -17.57 -9.78 -4.02
C LEU A 210 -17.41 -8.77 -5.15
N GLU A 211 -17.75 -7.52 -4.88
CA GLU A 211 -17.71 -6.46 -5.88
C GLU A 211 -16.35 -5.79 -5.93
N ARG A 212 -15.89 -5.30 -4.77
CA ARG A 212 -14.65 -4.53 -4.64
C ARG A 212 -14.03 -4.78 -3.29
N MET A 213 -12.71 -4.64 -3.24
CA MET A 213 -11.95 -4.65 -2.00
C MET A 213 -11.18 -3.35 -1.87
N THR A 214 -10.99 -2.89 -0.65
CA THR A 214 -10.22 -1.68 -0.38
C THR A 214 -9.60 -1.77 1.01
N LEU A 215 -8.86 -0.73 1.37
CA LEU A 215 -8.25 -0.57 2.67
C LEU A 215 -8.91 0.59 3.43
N LEU A 216 -8.95 0.39 4.74
CA LEU A 216 -9.43 1.34 5.72
C LEU A 216 -8.34 1.54 6.79
N PRO A 217 -8.35 2.68 7.51
CA PRO A 217 -7.49 2.85 8.67
C PRO A 217 -7.82 1.81 9.75
N VAL A 218 -6.82 1.36 10.50
CA VAL A 218 -7.04 0.42 11.62
C VAL A 218 -7.82 1.12 12.74
N LYS A 219 -9.03 0.63 13.01
CA LYS A 219 -9.95 1.09 14.06
C LYS A 219 -10.85 -0.07 14.48
N ASP A 220 -11.62 0.12 15.55
CA ASP A 220 -12.76 -0.74 15.84
C ASP A 220 -13.98 -0.28 15.01
N TYR A 221 -14.51 -1.18 14.18
CA TYR A 221 -15.65 -0.93 13.30
C TYR A 221 -16.93 -1.58 13.82
N LYS A 222 -16.87 -2.21 15.00
CA LYS A 222 -18.04 -2.85 15.60
C LYS A 222 -19.14 -1.80 15.82
N ASN A 223 -20.33 -2.10 15.32
CA ASN A 223 -21.52 -1.25 15.40
C ASN A 223 -21.38 0.14 14.73
N MET A 224 -20.34 0.37 13.92
CA MET A 224 -20.18 1.62 13.18
C MET A 224 -21.13 1.64 11.97
N PRO A 225 -21.97 2.67 11.79
CA PRO A 225 -22.85 2.75 10.63
C PRO A 225 -22.05 3.01 9.36
N PHE A 226 -22.54 2.51 8.21
CA PHE A 226 -21.81 2.62 6.95
C PHE A 226 -21.42 4.06 6.56
N LYS A 227 -22.24 5.06 6.90
CA LYS A 227 -21.92 6.47 6.65
C LYS A 227 -20.63 6.93 7.35
N GLU A 228 -20.39 6.47 8.57
CA GLU A 228 -19.14 6.77 9.30
C GLU A 228 -17.96 5.99 8.72
N ILE A 229 -18.18 4.74 8.31
CA ILE A 229 -17.16 3.95 7.59
C ILE A 229 -16.79 4.62 6.27
N HIS A 230 -17.77 5.19 5.55
CA HIS A 230 -17.54 5.93 4.32
C HIS A 230 -16.73 7.20 4.56
N SER A 231 -16.99 7.95 5.64
CA SER A 231 -16.10 9.05 6.04
C SER A 231 -14.65 8.61 6.30
N LEU A 232 -14.43 7.36 6.74
CA LEU A 232 -13.09 6.80 6.88
C LEU A 232 -12.47 6.39 5.53
N LEU A 233 -13.27 6.04 4.52
CA LEU A 233 -12.78 5.94 3.14
C LEU A 233 -12.31 7.29 2.62
N GLU A 234 -13.07 8.36 2.89
CA GLU A 234 -12.69 9.73 2.50
C GLU A 234 -11.40 10.19 3.20
N TYR A 235 -11.21 9.80 4.47
CA TYR A 235 -9.97 10.03 5.20
C TYR A 235 -8.77 9.29 4.59
N GLY A 236 -9.00 8.12 4.01
CA GLY A 236 -7.99 7.29 3.37
C GLY A 236 -7.30 6.32 4.33
N PHE A 237 -6.35 5.56 3.78
CA PHE A 237 -5.66 4.48 4.48
C PHE A 237 -4.14 4.67 4.41
N GLU A 238 -3.41 4.04 5.34
CA GLU A 238 -1.98 4.18 5.47
C GLU A 238 -1.21 3.00 4.86
N LEU A 239 -0.16 3.34 4.12
CA LEU A 239 0.83 2.40 3.64
C LEU A 239 2.18 2.73 4.26
N SER A 240 2.95 1.70 4.56
CA SER A 240 4.34 1.81 4.97
C SER A 240 5.23 1.88 3.75
N TRP A 241 6.17 2.82 3.76
CA TRP A 241 7.31 2.85 2.84
C TRP A 241 8.63 2.56 3.56
N HIS A 242 8.54 1.97 4.76
CA HIS A 242 9.66 1.66 5.65
C HIS A 242 10.79 0.84 4.97
N SER A 243 10.45 0.05 3.94
CA SER A 243 11.43 -0.67 3.11
C SER A 243 12.46 0.24 2.42
N SER A 244 12.14 1.52 2.21
CA SER A 244 13.05 2.47 1.56
C SER A 244 14.31 2.75 2.37
N ARG A 245 14.23 2.69 3.71
CA ARG A 245 15.36 2.92 4.63
C ARG A 245 16.27 1.72 4.77
N CYS A 246 15.75 0.57 4.37
CA CYS A 246 16.37 -0.73 4.55
C CYS A 246 17.12 -1.16 3.27
N GLY A 247 16.74 -0.66 2.09
CA GLY A 247 17.37 -1.09 0.84
C GLY A 247 17.18 -2.59 0.63
N SER A 248 18.19 -3.27 0.10
CA SER A 248 18.19 -4.72 -0.14
C SER A 248 18.56 -5.53 1.11
N CYS A 249 17.83 -5.34 2.23
CA CYS A 249 18.06 -6.15 3.42
C CYS A 249 17.88 -7.64 3.11
N GLU A 250 18.81 -8.47 3.62
CA GLU A 250 18.82 -9.92 3.33
C GLU A 250 17.65 -10.68 3.96
N ALA A 251 16.99 -10.14 5.01
CA ALA A 251 15.91 -10.83 5.70
C ALA A 251 14.69 -9.94 6.08
N ILE A 252 14.77 -9.14 7.15
CA ILE A 252 13.62 -8.41 7.70
C ILE A 252 14.01 -6.98 8.10
N CYS A 253 13.13 -6.05 7.76
CA CYS A 253 13.17 -4.64 8.14
C CYS A 253 12.05 -4.39 9.16
N TYR A 254 12.39 -3.93 10.37
CA TYR A 254 11.47 -3.86 11.51
C TYR A 254 11.66 -2.59 12.37
N ILE A 255 10.68 -2.31 13.22
CA ILE A 255 10.67 -1.21 14.17
C ILE A 255 10.86 -1.77 15.59
N ASP A 256 11.72 -1.13 16.38
CA ASP A 256 11.94 -1.45 17.79
C ASP A 256 10.97 -0.73 18.74
N ASP A 257 11.13 -0.93 20.05
CA ASP A 257 10.27 -0.29 21.05
C ASP A 257 10.48 1.23 21.16
N SER A 258 11.58 1.75 20.63
CA SER A 258 11.88 3.18 20.52
C SER A 258 11.41 3.79 19.20
N ASN A 259 10.59 3.06 18.44
CA ASN A 259 10.09 3.46 17.13
C ASN A 259 11.19 3.72 16.09
N ARG A 260 12.36 3.06 16.24
CA ARG A 260 13.47 3.17 15.29
C ARG A 260 13.45 2.01 14.31
N THR A 261 13.78 2.32 13.06
CA THR A 261 13.95 1.35 11.98
C THR A 261 15.27 0.60 12.12
N HIS A 262 15.21 -0.73 12.00
CA HIS A 262 16.35 -1.64 11.97
C HIS A 262 16.22 -2.64 10.83
N CYS A 263 17.35 -3.15 10.38
CA CYS A 263 17.44 -4.29 9.48
C CYS A 263 18.19 -5.45 10.10
N THR A 264 17.71 -6.67 9.83
CA THR A 264 18.52 -7.88 10.02
C THR A 264 19.18 -8.26 8.71
N GLY A 265 20.51 -8.23 8.68
CA GLY A 265 21.36 -8.92 7.71
C GLY A 265 22.33 -9.84 8.45
N TRP A 266 22.93 -10.82 7.78
CA TRP A 266 24.02 -11.58 8.39
C TRP A 266 25.23 -10.65 8.50
N GLN A 267 25.67 -10.37 9.72
CA GLN A 267 27.01 -9.84 9.94
C GLN A 267 27.98 -10.99 9.68
N TYR A 268 28.52 -11.06 8.46
CA TYR A 268 29.70 -11.86 8.17
C TYR A 268 30.97 -11.07 8.51
#